data_AF-A0A7Y9HM21-F1
#
_entry.id   AF-A0A7Y9HM21-F1
#
_cell.length_a   1.000
_cell.length_b   1.000
_cell.length_c   1.000
_cell.angle_alpha   90.00
_cell.angle_beta   90.00
_cell.angle_gamma   90.00
#
_symmetry.space_group_name_H-M   'P 1'
#
loop_
_entity.id
_entity.type
_entity.pdbx_description
1 polymer ?
#
loop_
_entity_poly.entity_id
_entity_poly.type
_entity_poly.pdbx_seq_one_letter_code
_entity_poly.pdbx_strand_id
1 'polypeptide(L)' 'MSTLQLPDLAAAFVATQCQLSGPLLACPVVLLKTRFSLSLAGAEALAQQLHERRAWRLYRTAGGMACAEVLP' A
#
# COMPACT_ATOMS: atom_id res chain seq x y z
N MET A 1 3.48 9.54 23.95
CA MET A 1 3.17 10.09 22.62
C MET A 1 3.61 9.08 21.58
N SER A 2 2.69 8.28 21.04
CA SER A 2 3.04 7.26 20.04
C SER A 2 3.32 7.96 18.72
N THR A 3 4.59 8.02 18.32
CA THR A 3 4.96 8.36 16.94
C THR A 3 4.44 7.25 16.05
N LEU A 4 3.31 7.49 15.39
CA LEU A 4 2.78 6.58 14.37
C LEU A 4 3.87 6.39 13.31
N GLN A 5 4.34 5.15 13.16
CA GLN A 5 5.38 4.86 12.19
C GLN A 5 4.79 4.95 10.78
N LEU A 6 5.61 5.30 9.78
CA LEU A 6 5.18 5.39 8.38
C LEU A 6 4.35 4.17 7.90
N PRO A 7 4.68 2.92 8.29
CA PRO A 7 3.88 1.75 7.94
C PRO A 7 2.47 1.74 8.55
N ASP A 8 2.27 2.33 9.72
CA ASP A 8 0.96 2.42 10.37
C ASP A 8 0.08 3.45 9.68
N LEU A 9 0.66 4.61 9.32
CA LEU A 9 -0.02 5.63 8.52
C LEU A 9 -0.40 5.10 7.14
N ALA A 10 0.48 4.31 6.52
CA ALA A 10 0.23 3.69 5.23
C ALA A 10 -0.88 2.62 5.32
N ALA A 11 -0.89 1.80 6.38
CA ALA A 11 -1.96 0.82 6.61
C ALA A 11 -3.33 1.50 6.80
N ALA A 12 -3.40 2.58 7.59
CA ALA A 12 -4.63 3.33 7.80
C ALA A 12 -5.14 4.01 6.51
N PHE A 13 -4.23 4.55 5.70
CA PHE A 13 -4.57 5.11 4.39
C PHE A 13 -5.15 4.05 3.45
N VAL A 14 -4.52 2.87 3.39
CA VAL A 14 -4.97 1.75 2.55
C VAL A 14 -6.35 1.23 2.98
N ALA A 15 -6.58 1.08 4.29
CA ALA A 15 -7.90 0.71 4.82
C ALA A 15 -8.98 1.73 4.44
N THR A 16 -8.67 3.02 4.48
CA THR A 16 -9.59 4.09 4.04
C THR A 16 -9.89 4.01 2.55
N GLN A 17 -8.88 3.74 1.72
CA GLN A 17 -9.05 3.60 0.27
C GLN A 17 -9.93 2.40 -0.10
N CYS A 18 -9.83 1.29 0.65
CA CYS A 18 -10.69 0.13 0.48
C CYS A 18 -12.18 0.46 0.70
N GLN A 19 -12.48 1.28 1.70
CA GLN A 19 -13.86 1.69 1.99
C GLN A 19 -14.45 2.58 0.89
N LEU A 20 -13.60 3.37 0.21
CA LEU A 20 -14.03 4.31 -0.82
C LEU A 20 -14.12 3.70 -2.22
N SER A 21 -13.17 2.82 -2.57
CA SER A 21 -13.01 2.33 -3.96
C SER A 21 -13.25 0.82 -4.11
N GLY A 22 -13.54 0.11 -3.02
CA GLY A 22 -13.58 -1.35 -2.99
C GLY A 22 -12.19 -1.98 -2.83
N PRO A 23 -12.11 -3.33 -2.80
CA PRO A 23 -10.92 -4.05 -2.39
C PRO A 23 -9.75 -3.97 -3.38
N LEU A 24 -9.96 -3.56 -4.64
CA LEU A 24 -8.95 -3.58 -5.69
C LEU A 24 -8.35 -2.18 -5.93
N LEU A 25 -7.06 -2.00 -5.61
CA LEU A 25 -6.28 -0.81 -5.99
C LEU A 25 -5.36 -1.14 -7.17
N ALA A 26 -5.58 -0.44 -8.28
CA ALA A 26 -4.87 -0.66 -9.55
C ALA A 26 -3.35 -0.40 -9.49
N CYS A 27 -2.86 0.43 -8.55
CA CYS A 27 -1.43 0.64 -8.36
C CYS A 27 -1.06 1.18 -6.95
N PRO A 28 -0.96 0.30 -5.93
CA PRO A 28 -0.56 0.65 -4.57
C PRO A 28 0.73 1.47 -4.47
N VAL A 29 1.75 1.12 -5.25
CA VAL A 29 3.08 1.72 -5.17
C VAL A 29 3.04 3.18 -5.61
N VAL A 30 2.32 3.50 -6.69
CA VAL A 30 2.18 4.90 -7.18
C VAL A 30 1.40 5.76 -6.19
N LEU A 31 0.36 5.20 -5.56
CA LEU A 31 -0.42 5.89 -4.53
C LEU A 31 0.43 6.18 -3.29
N LEU A 32 1.16 5.19 -2.78
CA LEU A 32 2.07 5.36 -1.64
C LEU A 32 3.18 6.36 -1.95
N LYS A 33 3.79 6.25 -3.14
CA LYS A 33 4.82 7.17 -3.63
C LYS A 33 4.33 8.62 -3.61
N THR A 34 3.13 8.86 -4.14
CA THR A 34 2.55 10.21 -4.23
C THR A 34 2.12 10.72 -2.86
N ARG A 35 1.45 9.88 -2.06
CA ARG A 35 0.89 10.26 -0.76
C ARG A 35 1.94 10.54 0.32
N PHE A 36 3.05 9.81 0.28
CA PHE A 36 4.12 9.88 1.28
C PHE A 36 5.42 10.46 0.70
N SER A 37 5.39 11.00 -0.52
CA SER A 37 6.55 11.60 -1.21
C SER A 37 7.79 10.68 -1.22
N LEU A 38 7.58 9.38 -1.42
CA LEU A 38 8.63 8.37 -1.41
C LEU A 38 9.31 8.24 -2.78
N SER A 39 10.52 7.68 -2.80
CA SER A 39 11.09 7.13 -4.04
C SER A 39 10.30 5.89 -4.47
N LEU A 40 10.46 5.47 -5.73
CA LEU A 40 9.82 4.24 -6.22
C LEU A 40 10.21 3.03 -5.35
N ALA A 41 11.51 2.86 -5.09
CA ALA A 41 12.03 1.81 -4.22
C ALA A 41 11.49 1.90 -2.78
N GLY A 42 11.35 3.12 -2.23
CA GLY A 42 10.77 3.32 -0.90
C GLY A 42 9.28 2.97 -0.83
N ALA A 43 8.52 3.29 -1.88
CA ALA A 43 7.11 2.94 -1.98
C ALA A 43 6.92 1.42 -2.19
N GLU A 44 7.80 0.76 -2.94
CA GLU A 44 7.80 -0.71 -3.08
C GLU A 44 8.15 -1.40 -1.77
N ALA A 45 9.16 -0.91 -1.03
CA ALA A 45 9.52 -1.44 0.27
C ALA A 45 8.38 -1.29 1.28
N LEU A 46 7.75 -0.10 1.33
CA LEU A 46 6.57 0.14 2.16
C LEU A 46 5.40 -0.77 1.76
N ALA A 47 5.24 -1.00 0.46
CA ALA A 47 4.21 -1.88 -0.03
C ALA A 47 4.42 -3.34 0.39
N GLN A 48 5.66 -3.81 0.28
CA GLN A 48 6.05 -5.14 0.72
C GLN A 48 5.86 -5.30 2.23
N GLN A 49 6.19 -4.29 3.04
CA GLN A 49 5.94 -4.30 4.48
C GLN A 49 4.44 -4.40 4.81
N LEU A 50 3.60 -3.64 4.12
CA LEU A 50 2.15 -3.74 4.30
C LEU A 50 1.59 -5.12 3.90
N HIS A 51 2.22 -5.77 2.93
CA HIS A 51 1.88 -7.14 2.54
C HIS A 51 2.24 -8.16 3.62
N GLU A 52 3.45 -8.07 4.16
CA GLU A 52 3.93 -8.92 5.26
C GLU A 52 3.08 -8.74 6.52
N ARG A 53 2.60 -7.52 6.78
CA ARG A 53 1.68 -7.20 7.89
C ARG A 53 0.23 -7.60 7.62
N ARG A 54 -0.08 -8.19 6.45
CA ARG A 54 -1.43 -8.56 6.02
C ARG A 54 -2.43 -7.40 5.98
N ALA A 55 -1.95 -6.17 5.83
CA ALA A 55 -2.83 -5.01 5.59
C ALA A 55 -3.37 -5.02 4.15
N TRP A 56 -2.62 -5.61 3.21
CA TRP A 56 -3.06 -5.87 1.85
C TRP A 56 -2.33 -7.08 1.24
N ARG A 57 -2.76 -7.51 0.07
CA ARG A 57 -2.14 -8.56 -0.73
C ARG A 57 -1.61 -7.96 -2.02
N LEU A 58 -0.30 -8.04 -2.23
CA LEU A 58 0.33 -7.62 -3.47
C LEU A 58 0.23 -8.73 -4.52
N TYR A 59 -0.20 -8.37 -5.72
CA TYR A 59 -0.24 -9.22 -6.90
C TYR A 59 0.65 -8.63 -7.98
N ARG A 60 1.66 -9.38 -8.40
CA ARG A 60 2.46 -8.99 -9.57
C ARG A 60 1.70 -9.38 -10.85
N THR A 61 1.39 -8.40 -11.68
CA THR A 61 0.91 -8.64 -13.04
C THR A 61 2.05 -9.12 -13.93
N ALA A 62 1.73 -9.76 -15.05
CA ALA A 62 2.73 -10.23 -16.03
C ALA A 62 3.63 -9.11 -16.59
N GLY A 63 3.18 -7.84 -16.51
CA GLY A 63 3.94 -6.65 -16.89
C GLY A 63 4.80 -6.04 -15.77
N GLY A 64 4.92 -6.71 -14.61
CA GLY A 64 5.77 -6.26 -13.51
C GLY A 64 5.15 -5.23 -12.56
N MET A 65 3.90 -4.77 -12.79
CA MET A 65 3.22 -3.88 -11.85
C MET A 65 2.51 -4.66 -10.75
N ALA A 66 2.82 -4.30 -9.49
CA ALA A 66 2.23 -4.89 -8.30
C ALA A 66 0.88 -4.21 -8.01
N CYS A 67 -0.23 -4.79 -8.45
CA CYS A 67 -1.56 -4.43 -7.95
C CYS A 67 -1.64 -4.80 -6.46
N ALA A 68 -2.48 -4.12 -5.67
CA ALA A 68 -2.79 -4.55 -4.31
C ALA A 68 -4.29 -4.77 -4.16
N GLU A 69 -4.65 -5.86 -3.49
CA GLU A 69 -5.98 -6.05 -2.95
C GLU A 69 -5.93 -5.80 -1.45
N VAL A 70 -6.77 -4.91 -0.94
CA VAL A 70 -6.86 -4.71 0.51
C VAL A 70 -7.56 -5.92 1.11
N LEU A 71 -6.96 -6.51 2.13
CA LEU A 71 -7.56 -7.65 2.83
C LEU A 71 -8.67 -7.12 3.77
N PRO A 72 -9.84 -7.77 3.83
CA PRO A 72 -10.89 -7.42 4.78
C PRO A 72 -10.48 -7.68 6.23
#